data_AF-A0A4Q3ES09-F1
#
_entry.id   AF-A0A4Q3ES09-F1
#
_cell.length_a   1.000
_cell.length_b   1.000
_cell.length_c   1.000
_cell.angle_alpha   90.00
_cell.angle_beta   90.00
_cell.angle_gamma   90.00
#
_symmetry.space_group_name_H-M   'P 1'
#
loop_
_entity.id
_entity.type
_entity.pdbx_description
1 polymer ?
#
loop_
_entity_poly.entity_id
_entity_poly.type
_entity_poly.pdbx_seq_one_letter_code
_entity_poly.pdbx_strand_id
1 'polypeptide(L)'
;FPDGHDPDSYVRKVGTAGFKTYIDQNQKDFILYKTSTLLKDAGNDPIKKASVIREIVESIAKIPDSIKASVFVKECSLLLQMDERSLLTELNKMRQAKGKKQDQPAYQPVLETPVTENIPVKTASAEDTQEKEIVRLLITYGNKMIDWDGIANTYIGPFMIAELSDVEFENLESKNVIQLYQQELENGRLPDEAFFVHHAERKVADLAVSMVSTPYNLSENWYEKHKILVSSESDNMKATILGAIFHLKKRKVDQILEGIRSELQKTTADADVDILLNQYQHMKKVEKNISDFLGSVILK
;
A
#
# COMPACT_ATOMS: atom_id res chain seq x y z
N PHE A 1 38.92 -13.75 9.65
CA PHE A 1 40.38 -13.57 9.51
C PHE A 1 40.93 -14.76 8.74
N PRO A 2 42.12 -14.65 8.12
CA PRO A 2 42.75 -15.78 7.47
C PRO A 2 42.93 -16.92 8.48
N ASP A 3 42.79 -18.16 8.02
CA ASP A 3 42.84 -19.33 8.91
C ASP A 3 44.14 -19.33 9.73
N GLY A 4 43.98 -19.48 11.04
CA GLY A 4 45.10 -19.54 12.00
C GLY A 4 45.59 -18.20 12.56
N HIS A 5 45.00 -17.06 12.19
CA HIS A 5 45.36 -15.76 12.75
C HIS A 5 44.22 -15.15 13.60
N ASP A 6 44.54 -14.79 14.84
CA ASP A 6 43.72 -13.91 15.68
C ASP A 6 43.98 -12.42 15.37
N PRO A 7 43.14 -11.47 15.86
CA PRO A 7 43.31 -10.06 15.54
C PRO A 7 44.69 -9.50 15.90
N ASP A 8 45.27 -9.92 17.03
CA ASP A 8 46.56 -9.43 17.49
C ASP A 8 47.72 -9.99 16.66
N SER A 9 47.76 -11.31 16.38
CA SER A 9 48.77 -11.88 15.48
C SER A 9 48.67 -11.36 14.05
N TYR A 10 47.46 -11.03 13.58
CA TYR A 10 47.27 -10.47 12.25
C TYR A 10 47.78 -9.02 12.16
N VAL A 11 47.47 -8.17 13.14
CA VAL A 11 48.01 -6.80 13.23
C VAL A 11 49.54 -6.81 13.27
N ARG A 12 50.14 -7.73 14.04
CA ARG A 12 51.60 -7.88 14.11
C ARG A 12 52.23 -8.28 12.77
N LYS A 13 51.51 -9.05 11.94
CA LYS A 13 51.99 -9.55 10.65
C LYS A 13 51.88 -8.52 9.52
N VAL A 14 50.74 -7.82 9.42
CA VAL A 14 50.45 -6.91 8.29
C VAL A 14 50.59 -5.42 8.64
N GLY A 15 50.87 -5.11 9.91
CA GLY A 15 50.92 -3.75 10.43
C GLY A 15 49.54 -3.10 10.50
N THR A 16 49.45 -1.96 11.19
CA THR A 16 48.19 -1.26 11.47
C THR A 16 47.48 -0.79 10.19
N ALA A 17 48.24 -0.31 9.20
CA ALA A 17 47.70 0.12 7.92
C ALA A 17 47.16 -1.05 7.09
N GLY A 18 47.92 -2.16 7.02
CA GLY A 18 47.49 -3.38 6.31
C GLY A 18 46.28 -4.04 6.96
N PHE A 19 46.20 -4.01 8.30
CA PHE A 19 45.05 -4.50 9.05
C PHE A 19 43.78 -3.70 8.75
N LYS A 20 43.88 -2.36 8.73
CA LYS A 20 42.74 -1.49 8.43
C LYS A 20 42.20 -1.72 7.02
N THR A 21 43.09 -1.77 6.03
CA THR A 21 42.72 -2.10 4.64
C THR A 21 42.07 -3.48 4.54
N TYR A 22 42.56 -4.48 5.28
CA TYR A 22 41.96 -5.82 5.28
C TYR A 22 40.54 -5.80 5.85
N ILE A 23 40.30 -5.10 6.96
CA ILE A 23 38.96 -4.97 7.54
C ILE A 23 38.02 -4.28 6.56
N ASP A 24 38.42 -3.16 5.98
CA ASP A 24 37.59 -2.39 5.05
C ASP A 24 37.21 -3.20 3.81
N GLN A 25 38.10 -4.08 3.33
CA GLN A 25 37.86 -4.92 2.14
C GLN A 25 37.11 -6.22 2.44
N ASN A 26 37.17 -6.74 3.67
CA ASN A 26 36.64 -8.06 4.02
C ASN A 26 35.48 -7.99 5.02
N GLN A 27 35.06 -6.79 5.43
CA GLN A 27 33.88 -6.60 6.26
C GLN A 27 32.66 -7.13 5.52
N LYS A 28 31.95 -8.07 6.15
CA LYS A 28 30.71 -8.63 5.64
C LYS A 28 29.58 -8.30 6.58
N ASP A 29 28.41 -8.04 6.02
CA ASP A 29 27.20 -7.92 6.80
C ASP A 29 26.85 -9.25 7.48
N PHE A 30 26.32 -9.18 8.70
CA PHE A 30 25.96 -10.34 9.50
C PHE A 30 24.93 -11.26 8.81
N ILE A 31 23.93 -10.68 8.14
CA ILE A 31 22.89 -11.45 7.43
C ILE A 31 23.52 -12.18 6.24
N LEU A 32 24.33 -11.49 5.43
CA LEU A 32 25.00 -12.10 4.28
C LEU A 32 26.03 -13.16 4.69
N TYR A 33 26.78 -12.91 5.77
CA TYR A 33 27.68 -13.88 6.35
C TYR A 33 26.90 -15.14 6.79
N LYS A 34 25.82 -14.96 7.55
CA LYS A 34 24.96 -16.06 8.03
C LYS A 34 24.36 -16.85 6.86
N THR A 35 23.83 -16.18 5.83
CA THR A 35 23.30 -16.82 4.62
C THR A 35 24.39 -17.66 3.93
N SER A 36 25.57 -17.10 3.73
CA SER A 36 26.67 -17.81 3.05
C SER A 36 27.20 -19.02 3.85
N THR A 37 27.20 -18.95 5.18
CA THR A 37 27.64 -20.05 6.05
C THR A 37 26.60 -21.16 6.08
N LEU A 38 25.33 -20.83 6.34
CA LEU A 38 24.24 -21.82 6.40
C LEU A 38 24.01 -22.52 5.05
N LEU A 39 24.20 -21.80 3.93
CA LEU A 39 24.07 -22.39 2.60
C LEU A 39 25.18 -23.40 2.30
N LYS A 40 26.41 -23.16 2.79
CA LYS A 40 27.53 -24.13 2.68
C LYS A 40 27.24 -25.41 3.44
N ASP A 41 26.64 -25.31 4.63
CA ASP A 41 26.28 -26.46 5.46
C ASP A 41 25.07 -27.24 4.91
N ALA A 42 24.15 -26.56 4.23
CA ALA A 42 22.96 -27.17 3.61
C ALA A 42 23.26 -27.91 2.30
N GLY A 43 24.31 -27.52 1.57
CA GLY A 43 24.72 -28.16 0.31
C GLY A 43 23.62 -28.13 -0.75
N ASN A 44 23.27 -29.29 -1.31
CA ASN A 44 22.22 -29.44 -2.34
C ASN A 44 20.91 -30.07 -1.80
N ASP A 45 20.77 -30.24 -0.49
CA ASP A 45 19.57 -30.82 0.12
C ASP A 45 18.41 -29.81 0.11
N PRO A 46 17.29 -30.07 -0.61
CA PRO A 46 16.16 -29.14 -0.70
C PRO A 46 15.49 -28.85 0.65
N ILE A 47 15.45 -29.83 1.56
CA ILE A 47 14.78 -29.70 2.87
C ILE A 47 15.62 -28.80 3.77
N LYS A 48 16.94 -28.99 3.78
CA LYS A 48 17.85 -28.11 4.53
C LYS A 48 17.85 -26.70 3.96
N LYS A 49 17.85 -26.54 2.63
CA LYS A 49 17.72 -25.22 1.99
C LYS A 49 16.45 -24.49 2.43
N ALA A 50 15.30 -25.16 2.46
CA ALA A 50 14.05 -24.57 2.95
C ALA A 50 14.15 -24.09 4.41
N SER A 51 14.84 -24.85 5.28
CA SER A 51 15.10 -24.44 6.65
C SER A 51 16.01 -23.20 6.74
N VAL A 52 17.07 -23.15 5.92
CA VAL A 52 17.97 -22.00 5.84
C VAL A 52 17.22 -20.75 5.39
N ILE A 53 16.41 -20.87 4.34
CA ILE A 53 15.57 -19.76 3.84
C ILE A 53 14.71 -19.19 4.97
N ARG A 54 14.04 -20.06 5.75
CA ARG A 54 13.20 -19.63 6.87
C ARG A 54 13.99 -18.91 7.96
N GLU A 55 15.19 -19.38 8.28
CA GLU A 55 16.04 -18.77 9.31
C GLU A 55 16.61 -17.40 8.87
N ILE A 56 16.93 -17.26 7.59
CA ILE A 56 17.37 -15.98 7.01
C ILE A 56 16.21 -14.99 6.97
N VAL A 57 15.02 -15.40 6.52
CA VAL A 57 13.83 -14.54 6.52
C VAL A 57 13.47 -14.10 7.94
N GLU A 58 13.62 -14.96 8.95
CA GLU A 58 13.44 -14.56 10.35
C GLU A 58 14.47 -13.52 10.82
N SER A 59 15.72 -13.66 10.40
CA SER A 59 16.79 -12.72 10.74
C SER A 59 16.53 -11.36 10.10
N ILE A 60 16.07 -11.35 8.85
CA ILE A 60 15.62 -10.14 8.13
C ILE A 60 14.37 -9.53 8.79
N ALA A 61 13.44 -10.35 9.31
CA ALA A 61 12.24 -9.87 9.98
C ALA A 61 12.53 -9.06 11.26
N LYS A 62 13.69 -9.29 11.90
CA LYS A 62 14.16 -8.53 13.07
C LYS A 62 14.75 -7.16 12.69
N ILE A 63 14.98 -6.88 11.42
CA ILE A 63 15.45 -5.58 10.94
C ILE A 63 14.24 -4.64 10.93
N PRO A 64 14.21 -3.60 11.78
CA PRO A 64 13.09 -2.66 11.83
C PRO A 64 13.08 -1.73 10.60
N ASP A 65 14.26 -1.46 10.04
CA ASP A 65 14.47 -0.67 8.83
C ASP A 65 14.06 -1.46 7.58
N SER A 66 13.00 -1.03 6.92
CA SER A 66 12.40 -1.71 5.76
C SER A 66 13.29 -1.69 4.52
N ILE A 67 14.09 -0.64 4.33
CA ILE A 67 15.00 -0.54 3.18
C ILE A 67 16.18 -1.48 3.36
N LYS A 68 16.79 -1.47 4.55
CA LYS A 68 17.85 -2.45 4.84
C LYS A 68 17.30 -3.86 4.70
N ALA A 69 16.10 -4.14 5.22
CA ALA A 69 15.45 -5.43 5.03
C ALA A 69 15.26 -5.78 3.54
N SER A 70 14.79 -4.85 2.71
CA SER A 70 14.61 -5.06 1.26
C SER A 70 15.93 -5.30 0.53
N VAL A 71 16.98 -4.53 0.83
CA VAL A 71 18.33 -4.75 0.28
C VAL A 71 18.84 -6.15 0.66
N PHE A 72 18.67 -6.57 1.91
CA PHE A 72 19.05 -7.93 2.31
C PHE A 72 18.19 -9.00 1.65
N VAL A 73 16.90 -8.77 1.42
CA VAL A 73 16.04 -9.69 0.68
C VAL A 73 16.55 -9.86 -0.75
N LYS A 74 16.86 -8.76 -1.44
CA LYS A 74 17.41 -8.77 -2.80
C LYS A 74 18.74 -9.52 -2.87
N GLU A 75 19.69 -9.19 -2.00
CA GLU A 75 21.01 -9.84 -1.94
C GLU A 75 20.89 -11.34 -1.56
N CYS A 76 19.99 -11.68 -0.63
CA CYS A 76 19.74 -13.08 -0.28
C CYS A 76 19.04 -13.84 -1.42
N SER A 77 18.19 -13.20 -2.21
CA SER A 77 17.56 -13.78 -3.39
C SER A 77 18.59 -14.29 -4.40
N LEU A 78 19.64 -13.49 -4.63
CA LEU A 78 20.75 -13.83 -5.50
C LEU A 78 21.56 -15.02 -4.96
N LEU A 79 21.87 -15.01 -3.66
CA LEU A 79 22.64 -16.08 -3.02
C LEU A 79 21.85 -17.40 -2.93
N LEU A 80 20.55 -17.33 -2.69
CA LEU A 80 19.66 -18.48 -2.55
C LEU A 80 19.13 -18.98 -3.91
N GLN A 81 19.35 -18.23 -5.00
CA GLN A 81 18.81 -18.48 -6.34
C GLN A 81 17.29 -18.64 -6.33
N MET A 82 16.62 -17.74 -5.64
CA MET A 82 15.16 -17.72 -5.50
C MET A 82 14.59 -16.42 -6.03
N ASP A 83 13.28 -16.44 -6.26
CA ASP A 83 12.53 -15.26 -6.63
C ASP A 83 12.34 -14.33 -5.42
N GLU A 84 12.66 -13.05 -5.61
CA GLU A 84 12.63 -12.02 -4.56
C GLU A 84 11.22 -11.88 -3.97
N ARG A 85 10.19 -12.00 -4.80
CA ARG A 85 8.78 -11.92 -4.41
C ARG A 85 8.39 -13.06 -3.46
N SER A 86 8.98 -14.24 -3.64
CA SER A 86 8.75 -15.39 -2.76
C SER A 86 9.31 -15.14 -1.35
N LEU A 87 10.51 -14.55 -1.26
CA LEU A 87 11.12 -14.17 0.03
C LEU A 87 10.35 -13.03 0.72
N LEU A 88 9.88 -12.03 -0.04
CA LEU A 88 9.04 -10.94 0.48
C LEU A 88 7.71 -11.45 1.04
N THR A 89 7.08 -12.41 0.36
CA THR A 89 5.81 -13.00 0.82
C THR A 89 5.99 -13.72 2.16
N GLU A 90 7.06 -14.50 2.30
CA GLU A 90 7.36 -15.21 3.55
C GLU A 90 7.73 -14.24 4.69
N LEU A 91 8.46 -13.17 4.38
CA LEU A 91 8.81 -12.10 5.34
C LEU A 91 7.56 -11.42 5.91
N ASN A 92 6.61 -11.05 5.04
CA ASN A 92 5.36 -10.41 5.44
C ASN A 92 4.51 -11.33 6.30
N LYS A 93 4.43 -12.61 5.95
CA LYS A 93 3.74 -13.64 6.74
C LYS A 93 4.34 -13.78 8.15
N MET A 94 5.67 -13.74 8.29
CA MET A 94 6.35 -13.79 9.59
C MET A 94 6.10 -12.55 10.45
N ARG A 95 6.08 -11.35 9.85
CA ARG A 95 5.79 -10.10 10.57
C ARG A 95 4.35 -10.07 11.09
N GLN A 96 3.39 -10.52 10.28
CA GLN A 96 1.99 -10.64 10.71
C GLN A 96 1.78 -11.70 11.81
N ALA A 97 2.49 -12.83 11.74
CA ALA A 97 2.40 -13.88 12.75
C ALA A 97 2.99 -13.46 14.12
N LYS A 98 3.97 -12.54 14.15
CA LYS A 98 4.50 -11.95 15.38
C LYS A 98 3.58 -10.88 15.97
N GLY A 99 2.91 -10.07 15.13
CA GLY A 99 1.89 -9.11 15.57
C GLY A 99 0.68 -9.78 16.23
N LYS A 100 0.16 -10.87 15.64
CA LYS A 100 -0.97 -11.64 16.22
C LYS A 100 -0.65 -12.40 17.51
N LYS A 101 0.62 -12.56 17.87
CA LYS A 101 1.04 -13.20 19.14
C LYS A 101 1.17 -12.20 20.30
N GLN A 102 1.09 -10.90 20.05
CA GLN A 102 1.06 -9.87 21.10
C GLN A 102 -0.36 -9.48 21.52
N ASP A 103 -1.40 -9.86 20.77
CA ASP A 103 -2.81 -9.71 21.15
C ASP A 103 -3.38 -11.03 21.72
N GLN A 104 -2.89 -11.44 22.90
CA GLN A 104 -3.72 -12.22 23.82
C GLN A 104 -4.39 -11.23 24.79
N PRO A 105 -5.69 -11.41 25.13
CA PRO A 105 -6.39 -10.51 26.03
C PRO A 105 -5.88 -10.71 27.46
N ALA A 106 -4.90 -9.91 27.87
CA ALA A 106 -4.58 -9.72 29.28
C ALA A 106 -5.61 -8.74 29.86
N TYR A 107 -6.46 -9.25 30.75
CA TYR A 107 -7.36 -8.48 31.59
C TYR A 107 -6.59 -7.37 32.31
N GLN A 108 -6.76 -6.12 31.89
CA GLN A 108 -6.29 -4.95 32.63
C GLN A 108 -7.46 -4.36 33.42
N PRO A 109 -7.30 -4.10 34.73
CA PRO A 109 -8.35 -3.48 35.53
C PRO A 109 -8.55 -2.03 35.08
N VAL A 110 -9.82 -1.69 34.85
CA VAL A 110 -10.28 -0.38 34.42
C VAL A 110 -9.96 0.64 35.52
N LEU A 111 -9.09 1.61 35.21
CA LEU A 111 -9.01 2.86 35.97
C LEU A 111 -10.04 3.82 35.35
N GLU A 112 -11.10 4.07 36.10
CA GLU A 112 -12.13 5.06 35.76
C GLU A 112 -11.49 6.45 35.66
N THR A 113 -11.53 7.03 34.46
CA THR A 113 -11.50 8.48 34.28
C THR A 113 -12.82 8.88 33.63
N PRO A 114 -13.48 9.93 34.14
CA PRO A 114 -14.69 10.41 33.52
C PRO A 114 -14.31 11.22 32.28
N VAL A 115 -15.20 11.24 31.28
CA VAL A 115 -15.69 12.42 30.56
C VAL A 115 -16.12 12.05 29.13
N THR A 116 -17.35 12.49 28.84
CA THR A 116 -17.98 12.81 27.54
C THR A 116 -18.40 11.71 26.57
N GLU A 117 -19.73 11.54 26.55
CA GLU A 117 -20.59 11.49 25.37
C GLU A 117 -20.15 10.62 24.17
N ASN A 118 -20.74 9.43 24.16
CA ASN A 118 -21.18 8.65 23.01
C ASN A 118 -21.24 9.45 21.69
N ILE A 119 -20.20 9.34 20.87
CA ILE A 119 -20.38 9.41 19.42
C ILE A 119 -20.66 7.97 18.97
N PRO A 120 -21.84 7.66 18.41
CA PRO A 120 -22.09 6.35 17.87
C PRO A 120 -21.19 6.16 16.66
N VAL A 121 -20.22 5.24 16.76
CA VAL A 121 -19.50 4.73 15.59
C VAL A 121 -20.53 3.98 14.75
N LYS A 122 -21.14 4.70 13.80
CA LYS A 122 -21.86 4.08 12.70
C LYS A 122 -20.86 3.14 12.02
N THR A 123 -21.19 1.86 11.98
CA THR A 123 -20.57 0.88 11.08
C THR A 123 -20.57 1.47 9.67
N ALA A 124 -19.43 2.01 9.23
CA ALA A 124 -19.27 2.54 7.89
C ALA A 124 -19.51 1.39 6.91
N SER A 125 -20.40 1.61 5.95
CA SER A 125 -20.56 0.68 4.83
C SER A 125 -19.20 0.56 4.13
N ALA A 126 -18.87 -0.60 3.58
CA ALA A 126 -17.67 -0.69 2.75
C ALA A 126 -17.73 0.27 1.53
N GLU A 127 -18.91 0.78 1.12
CA GLU A 127 -19.04 1.85 0.10
C GLU A 127 -18.43 3.15 0.63
N ASP A 128 -18.74 3.50 1.88
CA ASP A 128 -18.23 4.71 2.53
C ASP A 128 -16.70 4.72 2.50
N THR A 129 -16.06 3.56 2.69
CA THR A 129 -14.60 3.46 2.70
C THR A 129 -13.97 3.75 1.33
N GLN A 130 -14.59 3.30 0.23
CA GLN A 130 -14.05 3.51 -1.12
C GLN A 130 -14.30 4.92 -1.63
N GLU A 131 -15.50 5.46 -1.40
CA GLU A 131 -15.82 6.83 -1.77
C GLU A 131 -14.96 7.84 -0.98
N LYS A 132 -14.71 7.57 0.31
CA LYS A 132 -13.79 8.37 1.13
C LYS A 132 -12.35 8.28 0.65
N GLU A 133 -11.90 7.13 0.17
CA GLU A 133 -10.54 6.99 -0.38
C GLU A 133 -10.36 7.83 -1.65
N ILE A 134 -11.37 7.88 -2.53
CA ILE A 134 -11.35 8.77 -3.69
C ILE A 134 -11.27 10.24 -3.27
N VAL A 135 -12.07 10.63 -2.28
CA VAL A 135 -12.06 11.99 -1.74
C VAL A 135 -10.71 12.33 -1.11
N ARG A 136 -10.12 11.40 -0.34
CA ARG A 136 -8.76 11.55 0.23
C ARG A 136 -7.74 11.82 -0.87
N LEU A 137 -7.71 10.97 -1.90
CA LEU A 137 -6.77 11.10 -3.02
C LEU A 137 -6.97 12.43 -3.76
N LEU A 138 -8.22 12.86 -3.95
CA LEU A 138 -8.52 14.11 -4.63
C LEU A 138 -8.07 15.34 -3.83
N ILE A 139 -8.33 15.36 -2.51
CA ILE A 139 -7.93 16.47 -1.63
C ILE A 139 -6.40 16.53 -1.51
N THR A 140 -5.74 15.39 -1.29
CA THR A 140 -4.29 15.32 -1.01
C THR A 140 -3.43 15.42 -2.28
N TYR A 141 -3.91 14.90 -3.41
CA TYR A 141 -3.10 14.74 -4.62
C TYR A 141 -3.69 15.41 -5.86
N GLY A 142 -4.91 15.96 -5.81
CA GLY A 142 -5.58 16.53 -6.98
C GLY A 142 -4.80 17.65 -7.67
N ASN A 143 -4.03 18.44 -6.92
CA ASN A 143 -3.21 19.53 -7.46
C ASN A 143 -1.81 19.08 -7.95
N LYS A 144 -1.47 17.79 -7.87
CA LYS A 144 -0.18 17.27 -8.34
C LYS A 144 -0.27 16.78 -9.79
N MET A 145 0.82 16.92 -10.53
CA MET A 145 0.96 16.38 -11.89
C MET A 145 1.54 14.98 -11.84
N ILE A 146 1.11 14.13 -12.78
CA ILE A 146 1.66 12.80 -12.98
C ILE A 146 1.95 12.55 -14.47
N ASP A 147 3.04 11.84 -14.74
CA ASP A 147 3.42 11.37 -16.08
C ASP A 147 2.70 10.04 -16.35
N TRP A 148 1.81 10.03 -17.34
CA TRP A 148 1.01 8.88 -17.71
C TRP A 148 1.70 8.09 -18.84
N ASP A 149 2.87 7.50 -18.58
CA ASP A 149 3.65 6.68 -19.54
C ASP A 149 3.68 7.28 -20.96
N GLY A 150 4.04 8.56 -21.10
CA GLY A 150 4.19 9.22 -22.41
C GLY A 150 2.95 9.93 -22.95
N ILE A 151 1.85 9.99 -22.18
CA ILE A 151 0.78 10.98 -22.36
C ILE A 151 1.17 12.26 -21.62
N ALA A 152 0.78 13.42 -22.15
CA ALA A 152 1.09 14.73 -21.57
C ALA A 152 0.84 14.79 -20.05
N ASN A 153 1.79 15.42 -19.33
CA ASN A 153 1.67 15.70 -17.90
C ASN A 153 0.30 16.32 -17.63
N THR A 154 -0.51 15.62 -16.85
CA THR A 154 -1.87 16.04 -16.50
C THR A 154 -2.00 16.07 -15.00
N TYR A 155 -2.79 17.02 -14.49
CA TYR A 155 -3.14 17.07 -13.07
C TYR A 155 -4.03 15.90 -12.69
N ILE A 156 -3.77 15.32 -11.54
CA ILE A 156 -4.51 14.18 -11.01
C ILE A 156 -5.99 14.51 -10.82
N GLY A 157 -6.32 15.71 -10.33
CA GLY A 157 -7.69 16.12 -10.07
C GLY A 157 -8.59 16.11 -11.31
N PRO A 158 -8.27 16.87 -12.37
CA PRO A 158 -9.01 16.83 -13.64
C PRO A 158 -9.15 15.42 -14.22
N PHE A 159 -8.08 14.61 -14.13
CA PHE A 159 -8.13 13.22 -14.58
C PHE A 159 -9.13 12.39 -13.76
N MET A 160 -9.06 12.46 -12.43
CA MET A 160 -9.98 11.76 -11.54
C MET A 160 -11.43 12.18 -11.77
N ILE A 161 -11.70 13.48 -11.91
CA ILE A 161 -13.06 14.00 -12.17
C ILE A 161 -13.59 13.51 -13.52
N ALA A 162 -12.76 13.50 -14.56
CA ALA A 162 -13.16 12.97 -15.87
C ALA A 162 -13.49 11.47 -15.77
N GLU A 163 -12.64 10.68 -15.10
CA GLU A 163 -12.84 9.24 -14.91
C GLU A 163 -13.98 8.88 -13.95
N LEU A 164 -14.41 9.79 -13.08
CA LEU A 164 -15.51 9.57 -12.14
C LEU A 164 -16.85 10.16 -12.62
N SER A 165 -16.89 10.78 -13.81
CA SER A 165 -18.10 11.40 -14.36
C SER A 165 -19.25 10.42 -14.62
N ASP A 166 -18.93 9.13 -14.78
CA ASP A 166 -19.87 8.02 -14.96
C ASP A 166 -20.27 7.33 -13.64
N VAL A 167 -19.80 7.84 -12.49
CA VAL A 167 -20.00 7.22 -11.18
C VAL A 167 -20.82 8.12 -10.26
N GLU A 168 -21.95 7.59 -9.77
CA GLU A 168 -22.75 8.25 -8.75
C GLU A 168 -22.31 7.88 -7.33
N PHE A 169 -22.00 8.90 -6.53
CA PHE A 169 -21.64 8.76 -5.12
C PHE A 169 -22.90 8.67 -4.24
N GLU A 170 -22.94 7.66 -3.37
CA GLU A 170 -24.03 7.44 -2.42
C GLU A 170 -23.82 8.27 -1.14
N ASN A 171 -22.56 8.45 -0.73
CA ASN A 171 -22.23 9.26 0.42
C ASN A 171 -22.38 10.74 0.08
N LEU A 172 -23.29 11.41 0.80
CA LEU A 172 -23.63 12.81 0.58
C LEU A 172 -22.42 13.74 0.80
N GLU A 173 -21.55 13.43 1.75
CA GLU A 173 -20.37 14.26 2.05
C GLU A 173 -19.32 14.12 0.94
N SER A 174 -19.05 12.88 0.50
CA SER A 174 -18.15 12.62 -0.63
C SER A 174 -18.65 13.28 -1.91
N LYS A 175 -19.96 13.17 -2.18
CA LYS A 175 -20.60 13.81 -3.33
C LYS A 175 -20.44 15.33 -3.32
N ASN A 176 -20.64 15.96 -2.15
CA ASN A 176 -20.47 17.42 -2.02
C ASN A 176 -19.03 17.85 -2.31
N VAL A 177 -18.02 17.10 -1.85
CA VAL A 177 -16.61 17.42 -2.14
C VAL A 177 -16.30 17.30 -3.63
N ILE A 178 -16.78 16.24 -4.29
CA ILE A 178 -16.57 16.03 -5.73
C ILE A 178 -17.22 17.15 -6.54
N GLN A 179 -18.45 17.54 -6.20
CA GLN A 179 -19.14 18.65 -6.86
C GLN A 179 -18.43 19.99 -6.65
N LEU A 180 -17.95 20.24 -5.43
CA LEU A 180 -17.18 21.45 -5.13
C LEU A 180 -15.87 21.49 -5.93
N TYR A 181 -15.16 20.36 -6.02
CA TYR A 181 -13.96 20.25 -6.84
C TYR A 181 -14.25 20.52 -8.32
N GLN A 182 -15.34 19.94 -8.84
CA GLN A 182 -15.77 20.15 -10.22
C GLN A 182 -16.09 21.62 -10.52
N GLN A 183 -16.82 22.31 -9.62
CA GLN A 183 -17.12 23.72 -9.78
C GLN A 183 -15.86 24.60 -9.81
N GLU A 184 -14.87 24.29 -8.97
CA GLU A 184 -13.60 25.01 -8.98
C GLU A 184 -12.81 24.76 -10.27
N LEU A 185 -12.81 23.52 -10.79
CA LEU A 185 -12.22 23.20 -12.09
C LEU A 185 -12.90 23.97 -13.24
N GLU A 186 -14.23 24.06 -13.24
CA GLU A 186 -15.00 24.83 -14.22
C GLU A 186 -14.67 26.33 -14.16
N ASN A 187 -14.35 26.84 -12.97
CA ASN A 187 -13.83 28.19 -12.75
C ASN A 187 -12.34 28.36 -13.11
N GLY A 188 -11.69 27.32 -13.63
CA GLY A 188 -10.27 27.32 -13.99
C GLY A 188 -9.33 27.30 -12.79
N ARG A 189 -9.82 26.95 -11.60
CA ARG A 189 -9.04 26.85 -10.37
C ARG A 189 -8.81 25.39 -10.00
N LEU A 190 -7.60 25.08 -9.56
CA LEU A 190 -7.25 23.77 -9.01
C LEU A 190 -7.24 23.90 -7.48
N PRO A 191 -8.30 23.43 -6.78
CA PRO A 191 -8.32 23.52 -5.33
C PRO A 191 -7.28 22.57 -4.72
N ASP A 192 -6.59 23.06 -3.70
CA ASP A 192 -5.57 22.35 -2.93
C ASP A 192 -6.12 21.91 -1.56
N GLU A 193 -5.30 21.21 -0.78
CA GLU A 193 -5.68 20.77 0.58
C GLU A 193 -6.17 21.94 1.45
N ALA A 194 -5.51 23.10 1.35
CA ALA A 194 -5.83 24.28 2.15
C ALA A 194 -7.22 24.85 1.83
N PHE A 195 -7.65 24.78 0.57
CA PHE A 195 -9.00 25.17 0.17
C PHE A 195 -10.08 24.36 0.89
N PHE A 196 -9.90 23.04 1.00
CA PHE A 196 -10.89 22.16 1.64
C PHE A 196 -10.86 22.29 3.18
N VAL A 197 -9.67 22.39 3.78
CA VAL A 197 -9.52 22.53 5.25
C VAL A 197 -10.09 23.85 5.76
N HIS A 198 -10.00 24.94 4.98
CA HIS A 198 -10.53 26.26 5.36
C HIS A 198 -11.91 26.56 4.74
N HIS A 199 -12.62 25.53 4.25
CA HIS A 199 -13.88 25.76 3.57
C HIS A 199 -14.97 26.30 4.52
N ALA A 200 -15.87 27.14 4.00
CA ALA A 200 -16.93 27.77 4.78
C ALA A 200 -17.93 26.75 5.34
N GLU A 201 -18.13 25.63 4.64
CA GLU A 201 -18.96 24.53 5.13
C GLU A 201 -18.18 23.64 6.10
N ARG A 202 -18.61 23.65 7.37
CA ARG A 202 -17.93 22.90 8.44
C ARG A 202 -17.85 21.40 8.18
N LYS A 203 -18.85 20.81 7.53
CA LYS A 203 -18.84 19.37 7.17
C LYS A 203 -17.73 19.01 6.20
N VAL A 204 -17.49 19.87 5.20
CA VAL A 204 -16.41 19.68 4.22
C VAL A 204 -15.05 19.88 4.87
N ALA A 205 -14.92 20.90 5.73
CA ALA A 205 -13.68 21.14 6.48
C ALA A 205 -13.35 19.98 7.43
N ASP A 206 -14.32 19.49 8.21
CA ASP A 206 -14.13 18.36 9.14
C ASP A 206 -13.76 17.07 8.38
N LEU A 207 -14.40 16.82 7.24
CA LEU A 207 -14.05 15.68 6.37
C LEU A 207 -12.64 15.83 5.82
N ALA A 208 -12.29 16.99 5.26
CA ALA A 208 -10.96 17.27 4.72
C ALA A 208 -9.88 17.12 5.79
N VAL A 209 -10.10 17.65 6.99
CA VAL A 209 -9.20 17.48 8.13
C VAL A 209 -9.06 16.00 8.47
N SER A 210 -10.14 15.22 8.50
CA SER A 210 -10.06 13.78 8.80
C SER A 210 -9.30 12.98 7.74
N MET A 211 -9.33 13.41 6.47
CA MET A 211 -8.66 12.77 5.34
C MET A 211 -7.19 13.17 5.20
N VAL A 212 -6.86 14.44 5.49
CA VAL A 212 -5.51 15.00 5.44
C VAL A 212 -4.73 14.70 6.71
N SER A 213 -5.42 14.52 7.85
CA SER A 213 -4.78 14.14 9.12
C SER A 213 -4.25 12.71 9.04
N THR A 214 -3.01 12.56 8.60
CA THR A 214 -2.24 11.35 8.85
C THR A 214 -2.05 11.21 10.38
N PRO A 215 -2.40 10.09 11.02
CA PRO A 215 -2.15 9.89 12.45
C PRO A 215 -0.66 9.93 12.83
N TYR A 216 0.26 9.95 11.85
CA TYR A 216 1.69 10.08 12.08
C TYR A 216 2.37 10.84 10.94
N ASN A 217 2.70 12.12 11.16
CA ASN A 217 3.78 12.78 10.41
C ASN A 217 5.10 12.43 11.10
N LEU A 218 6.01 11.75 10.40
CA LEU A 218 7.36 11.52 10.89
C LEU A 218 8.13 12.85 10.88
N SER A 219 8.73 13.20 12.01
CA SER A 219 9.49 14.46 12.18
C SER A 219 10.54 14.63 11.07
N GLU A 220 10.81 15.87 10.64
CA GLU A 220 11.89 16.19 9.67
C GLU A 220 13.25 15.56 10.03
N ASN A 221 13.56 15.44 11.32
CA ASN A 221 14.75 14.75 11.84
C ASN A 221 14.79 13.23 11.61
N TRP A 222 13.71 12.61 11.12
CA TRP A 222 13.65 11.19 10.78
C TRP A 222 14.40 10.91 9.46
N TYR A 223 14.26 11.80 8.49
CA TYR A 223 14.94 11.71 7.19
C TYR A 223 16.46 11.82 7.34
N GLU A 224 16.94 12.83 8.09
CA GLU A 224 18.37 13.03 8.34
C GLU A 224 19.00 11.90 9.15
N LYS A 225 18.25 11.27 10.06
CA LYS A 225 18.77 10.25 10.99
C LYS A 225 18.69 8.82 10.46
N HIS A 226 17.74 8.50 9.57
CA HIS A 226 17.49 7.12 9.14
C HIS A 226 17.78 6.86 7.66
N LYS A 227 17.92 7.88 6.81
CA LYS A 227 18.19 7.75 5.36
C LYS A 227 17.29 6.71 4.64
N ILE A 228 16.10 6.49 5.18
CA ILE A 228 15.08 5.62 4.60
C ILE A 228 14.30 6.51 3.64
N LEU A 229 14.50 6.33 2.34
CA LEU A 229 13.57 6.83 1.33
C LEU A 229 12.29 5.99 1.44
N VAL A 230 11.35 6.44 2.27
CA VAL A 230 9.98 5.91 2.20
C VAL A 230 9.54 6.18 0.78
N SER A 231 9.25 5.14 0.00
CA SER A 231 8.63 5.31 -1.31
C SER A 231 7.42 6.17 -1.08
N SER A 232 7.50 7.40 -1.57
CA SER A 232 6.44 8.37 -1.34
C SER A 232 5.16 7.80 -1.96
N GLU A 233 3.96 8.13 -1.45
CA GLU A 233 2.73 7.77 -2.17
C GLU A 233 2.79 8.23 -3.66
N SER A 234 3.67 9.20 -3.98
CA SER A 234 4.06 9.62 -5.34
C SER A 234 4.75 8.56 -6.21
N ASP A 235 5.49 7.59 -5.65
CA ASP A 235 6.30 6.63 -6.42
C ASP A 235 5.42 5.63 -7.19
N ASN A 236 4.22 5.33 -6.69
CA ASN A 236 3.22 4.46 -7.32
C ASN A 236 1.86 5.17 -7.48
N MET A 237 1.84 6.50 -7.51
CA MET A 237 0.61 7.32 -7.52
C MET A 237 -0.36 6.93 -8.63
N LYS A 238 0.18 6.58 -9.81
CA LYS A 238 -0.57 6.10 -10.96
C LYS A 238 -1.37 4.84 -10.63
N ALA A 239 -0.70 3.84 -10.06
CA ALA A 239 -1.33 2.58 -9.68
C ALA A 239 -2.34 2.80 -8.54
N THR A 240 -2.03 3.68 -7.58
CA THR A 240 -2.92 4.02 -6.47
C THR A 240 -4.22 4.67 -6.94
N ILE A 241 -4.13 5.71 -7.79
CA ILE A 241 -5.30 6.43 -8.32
C ILE A 241 -6.16 5.50 -9.17
N LEU A 242 -5.54 4.81 -10.13
CA LEU A 242 -6.27 3.89 -11.00
C LEU A 242 -6.91 2.77 -10.18
N GLY A 243 -6.15 2.16 -9.26
CA GLY A 243 -6.67 1.13 -8.36
C GLY A 243 -7.91 1.59 -7.60
N ALA A 244 -7.88 2.78 -7.00
CA ALA A 244 -9.01 3.34 -6.27
C ALA A 244 -10.25 3.54 -7.18
N ILE A 245 -10.08 4.14 -8.36
CA ILE A 245 -11.17 4.38 -9.32
C ILE A 245 -11.76 3.04 -9.78
N PHE A 246 -10.93 2.09 -10.21
CA PHE A 246 -11.41 0.80 -10.71
C PHE A 246 -12.04 -0.06 -9.60
N HIS A 247 -11.59 0.05 -8.35
CA HIS A 247 -12.25 -0.60 -7.22
C HIS A 247 -13.66 -0.03 -6.96
N LEU A 248 -13.83 1.30 -7.05
CA LEU A 248 -15.15 1.93 -6.93
C LEU A 248 -16.06 1.53 -8.09
N LYS A 249 -15.57 1.61 -9.34
CA LYS A 249 -16.34 1.21 -10.54
C LYS A 249 -16.75 -0.25 -10.48
N LYS A 250 -15.85 -1.16 -10.08
CA LYS A 250 -16.17 -2.58 -9.93
C LYS A 250 -17.36 -2.78 -9.01
N ARG A 251 -17.37 -2.11 -7.86
CA ARG A 251 -18.46 -2.26 -6.89
C ARG A 251 -19.79 -1.72 -7.41
N LYS A 252 -19.79 -0.58 -8.09
CA LYS A 252 -21.01 -0.04 -8.72
C LYS A 252 -21.54 -0.98 -9.80
N VAL A 253 -20.66 -1.57 -10.59
CA VAL A 253 -21.00 -2.62 -11.56
C VAL A 253 -21.61 -3.85 -10.86
N ASP A 254 -21.04 -4.28 -9.73
CA ASP A 254 -21.58 -5.39 -8.94
C ASP A 254 -22.99 -5.08 -8.40
N GLN A 255 -23.23 -3.87 -7.91
CA GLN A 255 -24.56 -3.41 -7.46
C GLN A 255 -25.56 -3.40 -8.63
N ILE A 256 -25.18 -2.89 -9.80
CA ILE A 256 -26.04 -2.88 -10.99
C ILE A 256 -26.38 -4.31 -11.43
N LEU A 257 -25.40 -5.21 -11.42
CA LEU A 257 -25.62 -6.62 -11.75
C LEU A 257 -26.61 -7.29 -10.80
N GLU A 258 -26.52 -7.02 -9.50
CA GLU A 258 -27.45 -7.55 -8.51
C GLU A 258 -28.85 -6.93 -8.67
N GLY A 259 -28.94 -5.65 -9.03
CA GLY A 259 -30.19 -4.98 -9.40
C GLY A 259 -30.88 -5.64 -10.58
N ILE A 260 -30.17 -5.80 -11.71
CA ILE A 260 -30.67 -6.47 -12.91
C ILE A 260 -31.07 -7.91 -12.60
N ARG A 261 -30.30 -8.61 -11.77
CA ARG A 261 -30.63 -9.99 -11.33
C ARG A 261 -31.92 -10.04 -10.52
N SER A 262 -32.16 -9.07 -9.64
CA SER A 262 -33.41 -8.95 -8.88
C SER A 262 -34.60 -8.66 -9.79
N GLU A 263 -34.42 -7.81 -10.80
CA GLU A 263 -35.46 -7.49 -11.80
C GLU A 263 -35.78 -8.69 -12.68
N LEU A 264 -34.77 -9.43 -13.13
CA LEU A 264 -34.95 -10.69 -13.88
C LEU A 264 -35.78 -11.73 -13.10
N GLN A 265 -35.67 -11.77 -11.77
CA GLN A 265 -36.47 -12.68 -10.93
C GLN A 265 -37.93 -12.26 -10.81
N LYS A 266 -38.25 -10.97 -10.99
CA LYS A 266 -39.60 -10.41 -10.82
C LYS A 266 -40.34 -10.24 -12.14
N THR A 267 -39.62 -10.21 -13.25
CA THR A 267 -40.15 -9.95 -14.58
C THR A 267 -40.81 -11.20 -15.16
N THR A 268 -42.02 -11.06 -15.69
CA THR A 268 -42.82 -12.17 -16.26
C THR A 268 -43.07 -12.03 -17.77
N ALA A 269 -42.76 -10.88 -18.37
CA ALA A 269 -42.92 -10.63 -19.80
C ALA A 269 -41.64 -10.97 -20.57
N ASP A 270 -41.73 -11.86 -21.56
CA ASP A 270 -40.57 -12.38 -22.30
C ASP A 270 -39.74 -11.28 -22.99
N ALA A 271 -40.40 -10.24 -23.54
CA ALA A 271 -39.71 -9.12 -24.17
C ALA A 271 -38.85 -8.30 -23.19
N ASP A 272 -39.30 -8.15 -21.95
CA ASP A 272 -38.56 -7.42 -20.91
C ASP A 272 -37.41 -8.27 -20.35
N VAL A 273 -37.58 -9.60 -20.29
CA VAL A 273 -36.52 -10.54 -19.92
C VAL A 273 -35.36 -10.49 -20.91
N ASP A 274 -35.64 -10.47 -22.21
CA ASP A 274 -34.61 -10.39 -23.25
C ASP A 274 -33.81 -9.08 -23.17
N ILE A 275 -34.47 -7.96 -22.86
CA ILE A 275 -33.82 -6.66 -22.66
C ILE A 275 -32.88 -6.71 -21.45
N LEU A 276 -33.37 -7.21 -20.31
CA LEU A 276 -32.59 -7.32 -19.07
C LEU A 276 -31.42 -8.29 -19.22
N LEU A 277 -31.57 -9.38 -19.96
CA LEU A 277 -30.49 -10.34 -20.21
C LEU A 277 -29.37 -9.72 -21.05
N ASN A 278 -29.70 -8.93 -22.07
CA ASN A 278 -28.72 -8.19 -22.86
C ASN A 278 -27.96 -7.16 -22.00
N GLN A 279 -28.67 -6.41 -21.16
CA GLN A 279 -28.06 -5.47 -20.22
C GLN A 279 -27.13 -6.18 -19.22
N TYR A 280 -27.56 -7.32 -18.67
CA TYR A 280 -26.75 -8.14 -17.77
C TYR A 280 -25.46 -8.63 -18.44
N GLN A 281 -25.55 -9.15 -19.68
CA GLN A 281 -24.37 -9.60 -20.44
C GLN A 281 -23.40 -8.45 -20.74
N HIS A 282 -23.93 -7.28 -21.12
CA HIS A 282 -23.11 -6.10 -21.34
C HIS A 282 -22.36 -5.70 -20.06
N MET A 283 -23.08 -5.63 -18.93
CA MET A 283 -22.50 -5.25 -17.65
C MET A 283 -21.48 -6.28 -17.13
N LYS A 284 -21.71 -7.58 -17.37
CA LYS A 284 -20.72 -8.63 -17.08
C LYS A 284 -19.44 -8.50 -17.91
N LYS A 285 -19.54 -8.01 -19.15
CA LYS A 285 -18.35 -7.72 -19.97
C LYS A 285 -17.54 -6.55 -19.38
N VAL A 286 -18.23 -5.52 -18.86
CA VAL A 286 -17.60 -4.39 -18.17
C VAL A 286 -16.90 -4.84 -16.88
N GLU A 287 -17.55 -5.64 -16.04
CA GLU A 287 -16.96 -6.22 -14.81
C GLU A 287 -15.67 -7.02 -15.11
N LYS A 288 -15.69 -7.82 -16.19
CA LYS A 288 -14.52 -8.60 -16.61
C LYS A 288 -13.36 -7.70 -17.00
N ASN A 289 -13.60 -6.67 -17.81
CA ASN A 289 -12.55 -5.72 -18.21
C ASN A 289 -11.94 -4.99 -16.99
N ILE A 290 -12.78 -4.59 -16.03
CA ILE A 290 -12.32 -3.96 -14.78
C ILE A 290 -11.47 -4.94 -13.95
N SER A 291 -11.88 -6.20 -13.87
CA SER A 291 -11.16 -7.23 -13.12
C SER A 291 -9.82 -7.59 -13.75
N ASP A 292 -9.75 -7.65 -15.09
CA ASP A 292 -8.50 -7.86 -15.83
C ASP A 292 -7.53 -6.69 -15.61
N PHE A 293 -8.03 -5.45 -15.61
CA PHE A 293 -7.24 -4.26 -15.31
C PHE A 293 -6.72 -4.27 -13.87
N LEU A 294 -7.58 -4.51 -12.87
CA LEU A 294 -7.17 -4.62 -11.46
C LEU A 294 -6.15 -5.75 -11.26
N GLY A 295 -6.34 -6.89 -11.93
CA GLY A 295 -5.38 -7.99 -11.93
C GLY A 295 -4.03 -7.59 -12.50
N SER A 296 -4.00 -6.79 -13.58
CA SER A 296 -2.76 -6.29 -14.18
C SER A 296 -2.03 -5.24 -13.34
N VAL A 297 -2.77 -4.38 -12.61
CA VAL A 297 -2.22 -3.35 -11.72
C VAL A 297 -1.64 -3.95 -10.44
N ILE A 298 -2.18 -5.08 -9.95
CA ILE A 298 -1.63 -5.83 -8.80
C ILE A 298 -0.36 -6.62 -9.18
N LEU A 299 -0.14 -6.87 -10.48
CA LEU A 299 0.97 -7.67 -11.00
C LEU A 299 2.19 -6.85 -11.45
N LYS A 300 2.03 -5.53 -11.68
CA LYS A 300 3.12 -4.60 -12.00
C LYS A 300 3.64 -3.91 -10.74
#